data_AF-A0A554KZ83-F1
#
_entry.id   AF-A0A554KZ83-F1
#
_cell.length_a   1.000
_cell.length_b   1.000
_cell.length_c   1.000
_cell.angle_alpha   90.00
_cell.angle_beta   90.00
_cell.angle_gamma   90.00
#
_symmetry.space_group_name_H-M   'P 1'
#
loop_
_entity.id
_entity.type
_entity.pdbx_description
1 polymer ?
#
loop_
_entity_poly.entity_id
_entity_poly.type
_entity_poly.pdbx_seq_one_letter_code
_entity_poly.pdbx_strand_id
1 'polypeptide(L)'
;MIFSNVSQGQHHLKGALMVPSQCHTLHVTIQEPSRFVYLVDFKTWVEPNRDCSKESAVRQFETVVFAPSVGVSFIATLDGKPLNIQVLEEFTK
;
A
#
# COMPACT_ATOMS: atom_id res chain seq x y z
N MET A 1 6.39 3.01 5.12
CA MET A 1 6.93 1.67 5.46
C MET A 1 5.83 0.65 5.24
N ILE A 2 6.16 -0.49 4.64
CA ILE A 2 5.22 -1.60 4.42
C ILE A 2 5.79 -2.83 5.12
N PHE A 3 4.97 -3.49 5.93
CA PHE A 3 5.32 -4.77 6.53
C PHE A 3 4.69 -5.88 5.69
N SER A 4 5.46 -6.89 5.34
CA SER A 4 5.02 -8.06 4.60
C SER A 4 5.18 -9.30 5.47
N ASN A 5 4.09 -10.00 5.79
CA ASN A 5 4.15 -11.35 6.34
C ASN A 5 3.81 -12.35 5.22
N VAL A 6 4.65 -13.38 5.06
CA VAL A 6 4.52 -14.37 4.00
C VAL A 6 3.98 -15.69 4.55
N SER A 7 2.85 -16.14 4.02
CA SER A 7 2.25 -17.44 4.35
C SER A 7 1.75 -18.11 3.07
N GLN A 8 2.28 -19.31 2.75
CA GLN A 8 1.76 -20.16 1.67
C GLN A 8 1.57 -19.44 0.31
N GLY A 9 2.50 -18.58 -0.11
CA GLY A 9 2.39 -17.81 -1.36
C GLY A 9 1.46 -16.59 -1.27
N GLN A 10 1.19 -16.11 -0.06
CA GLN A 10 0.42 -14.90 0.21
C GLN A 10 1.29 -13.93 1.00
N HIS A 11 1.42 -12.72 0.48
CA HIS A 11 2.08 -11.60 1.14
C HIS A 11 1.01 -10.69 1.74
N HIS A 12 0.90 -10.71 3.07
CA HIS A 12 0.05 -9.80 3.81
C HIS A 12 0.79 -8.48 3.99
N LEU A 13 0.42 -7.49 3.20
CA LEU A 13 1.01 -6.16 3.22
C LEU A 13 0.19 -5.25 4.13
N LYS A 14 0.81 -4.75 5.19
CA LYS A 14 0.22 -3.78 6.12
C LYS A 14 1.10 -2.55 6.25
N GLY A 15 0.51 -1.40 6.50
CA GLY A 15 1.29 -0.18 6.70
C GLY A 15 0.43 1.04 6.93
N ALA A 16 1.06 2.20 6.85
CA ALA A 16 0.39 3.48 6.97
C ALA A 16 1.02 4.51 6.03
N LEU A 17 0.18 5.39 5.50
CA LEU A 17 0.54 6.51 4.64
C LEU A 17 -0.04 7.81 5.19
N MET A 18 0.71 8.89 4.99
CA MET A 18 0.20 10.23 5.26
C MET A 18 -0.59 10.71 4.04
N VAL A 19 -1.83 11.14 4.26
CA VAL A 19 -2.70 11.73 3.24
C VAL A 19 -2.91 13.22 3.51
N PRO A 20 -3.22 14.03 2.49
CA PRO A 20 -3.27 15.49 2.63
C PRO A 20 -4.34 16.01 3.59
N SER A 21 -5.41 15.24 3.85
CA SER A 21 -6.42 15.62 4.83
C SER A 21 -7.17 14.45 5.44
N GLN A 22 -7.85 14.69 6.56
CA GLN A 22 -8.75 13.71 7.18
C GLN A 22 -9.90 13.24 6.27
N CYS A 23 -10.24 13.98 5.22
CA CYS A 23 -11.29 13.55 4.29
C CYS A 23 -10.80 12.63 3.18
N HIS A 24 -9.49 12.51 3.00
CA HIS A 24 -8.96 11.57 2.03
C HIS A 24 -9.16 10.16 2.56
N THR A 25 -9.90 9.35 1.79
CA THR A 25 -9.86 7.90 1.90
C THR A 25 -8.66 7.38 1.14
N LEU A 26 -8.19 6.18 1.51
CA LEU A 26 -7.09 5.50 0.86
C LEU A 26 -7.62 4.21 0.25
N HIS A 27 -7.50 4.07 -1.06
CA HIS A 27 -7.81 2.85 -1.79
C HIS A 27 -6.51 2.18 -2.22
N VAL A 28 -6.40 0.88 -2.01
CA VAL A 28 -5.23 0.10 -2.41
C VAL A 28 -5.64 -0.83 -3.54
N THR A 29 -4.87 -0.83 -4.62
CA THR A 29 -5.02 -1.76 -5.74
C THR A 29 -3.66 -2.39 -6.02
N ILE A 30 -3.67 -3.67 -6.38
CA ILE A 30 -2.47 -4.40 -6.74
C ILE A 30 -2.46 -4.62 -8.25
N GLN A 31 -1.34 -4.31 -8.89
CA GLN A 31 -1.08 -4.60 -10.29
C GLN A 31 0.15 -5.50 -10.40
N GLU A 32 0.15 -6.41 -11.36
CA GLU A 32 1.27 -7.33 -11.62
C GLU A 32 1.90 -6.98 -12.98
N PRO A 33 2.78 -5.97 -13.06
CA PRO A 33 3.48 -5.63 -14.30
C PRO A 33 4.40 -6.76 -14.79
N SER A 34 4.88 -7.63 -13.90
CA SER A 34 5.60 -8.85 -14.27
C SER A 34 5.49 -9.91 -13.17
N ARG A 35 5.84 -11.15 -13.49
CA ARG A 35 5.74 -12.32 -12.60
C ARG A 35 6.35 -12.16 -11.20
N PHE A 36 7.29 -11.25 -11.01
CA PHE A 36 7.99 -11.04 -9.74
C PHE A 36 7.96 -9.58 -9.27
N VAL A 37 7.25 -8.70 -9.98
CA VAL A 37 7.15 -7.28 -9.63
C VAL A 37 5.69 -6.94 -9.46
N TYR A 38 5.34 -6.47 -8.27
CA TYR A 38 3.99 -6.10 -7.91
C TYR A 38 3.95 -4.61 -7.57
N LEU A 39 3.03 -3.89 -8.21
CA LEU A 39 2.76 -2.49 -7.94
C LEU A 39 1.59 -2.38 -6.96
N VAL A 40 1.87 -1.79 -5.81
CA VAL A 40 0.90 -1.37 -4.81
C VAL A 40 0.49 0.07 -5.13
N ASP A 41 -0.61 0.21 -5.86
CA ASP A 41 -1.14 1.52 -6.27
C ASP A 41 -2.12 2.05 -5.21
N PHE A 42 -1.70 3.12 -4.54
CA PHE A 42 -2.52 3.86 -3.60
C PHE A 42 -3.21 5.01 -4.30
N LYS A 43 -4.53 5.10 -4.15
CA LYS A 43 -5.32 6.24 -4.64
C LYS A 43 -6.01 6.92 -3.49
N THR A 44 -5.95 8.24 -3.49
CA THR A 44 -6.73 9.04 -2.56
C THR A 44 -8.03 9.48 -3.22
N TRP A 45 -9.09 9.49 -2.44
CA TRP A 45 -10.38 10.03 -2.86
C TRP A 45 -10.93 10.95 -1.79
N VAL A 46 -11.53 12.06 -2.21
CA VAL A 46 -12.15 13.04 -1.33
C VAL A 46 -13.63 13.09 -1.66
N GLU A 47 -14.47 13.01 -0.63
CA GLU A 47 -15.90 13.19 -0.81
C GLU A 47 -16.21 14.66 -1.13
N PRO A 48 -16.84 14.97 -2.28
CA PRO A 48 -16.93 16.34 -2.81
C PRO A 48 -17.77 17.30 -1.96
N ASN A 49 -18.63 16.80 -1.08
CA ASN A 49 -19.56 17.61 -0.29
C ASN A 49 -19.12 17.83 1.17
N ARG A 50 -17.87 17.51 1.50
CA ARG A 50 -17.34 17.65 2.86
C ARG A 50 -16.35 18.81 2.94
N ASP A 51 -16.57 19.72 3.88
CA ASP A 51 -15.58 20.75 4.19
C ASP A 51 -14.47 20.12 5.05
N CYS A 52 -13.24 20.22 4.58
CA CYS A 52 -12.14 19.40 5.06
C CYS A 52 -11.02 20.26 5.62
N SER A 53 -10.69 20.05 6.89
CA SER A 53 -9.45 20.57 7.45
C SER A 53 -8.28 20.15 6.58
N LYS A 54 -7.35 21.07 6.29
CA LYS A 54 -6.13 20.80 5.52
C LYS A 54 -5.04 20.09 6.33
N GLU A 55 -5.36 19.64 7.54
CA GLU A 55 -4.43 18.91 8.39
C GLU A 55 -4.19 17.50 7.85
N SER A 56 -2.93 17.19 7.59
CA SER A 56 -2.50 15.87 7.14
C SER A 56 -2.91 14.78 8.12
N ALA A 57 -3.36 13.64 7.60
CA ALA A 57 -3.81 12.54 8.42
C ALA A 57 -3.08 11.24 8.07
N VAL A 58 -2.93 10.35 9.05
CA VAL A 58 -2.42 9.00 8.80
C VAL A 58 -3.58 8.08 8.41
N ARG A 59 -3.38 7.29 7.35
CA ARG A 59 -4.29 6.25 6.89
C ARG A 59 -3.56 4.91 6.89
N GLN A 60 -4.09 3.97 7.66
CA GLN A 60 -3.62 2.60 7.65
C GLN A 60 -4.16 1.87 6.42
N PHE A 61 -3.42 0.88 5.97
CA PHE A 61 -3.88 -0.04 4.94
C PHE A 61 -3.46 -1.46 5.28
N GLU A 62 -4.25 -2.40 4.77
CA GLU A 62 -3.97 -3.83 4.78
C GLU A 62 -4.45 -4.42 3.46
N THR A 63 -3.63 -5.26 2.84
CA THR A 63 -3.97 -5.95 1.59
C THR A 63 -3.20 -7.26 1.50
N VAL A 64 -3.66 -8.16 0.63
CA VAL A 64 -3.04 -9.46 0.39
C VAL A 64 -2.63 -9.54 -1.07
N VAL A 65 -1.38 -9.90 -1.31
CA VAL A 65 -0.85 -10.17 -2.65
C VAL A 65 -0.54 -11.66 -2.78
N PHE A 66 -1.16 -12.32 -3.75
CA PHE A 66 -0.86 -13.71 -4.09
C PHE A 66 0.37 -13.72 -5.00
N ALA A 67 1.51 -14.15 -4.47
CA ALA A 67 2.79 -14.08 -5.13
C ALA A 67 3.74 -15.19 -4.65
N PRO A 68 4.79 -15.53 -5.41
CA PRO A 68 5.81 -16.46 -4.95
C PRO A 68 6.43 -16.00 -3.62
N SER A 69 6.68 -16.94 -2.71
CA SER A 69 7.19 -16.61 -1.35
C SER A 69 8.57 -15.93 -1.32
N VAL A 70 9.32 -15.98 -2.41
CA VAL A 70 10.69 -15.43 -2.52
C VAL A 70 10.90 -14.77 -3.88
N GLY A 71 11.82 -13.81 -3.93
CA GLY A 71 12.23 -13.15 -5.17
C GLY A 71 11.20 -12.14 -5.70
N VAL A 72 10.25 -11.71 -4.88
CA VAL A 72 9.26 -10.70 -5.22
C VAL A 72 9.75 -9.30 -4.87
N SER A 73 9.41 -8.33 -5.71
CA SER A 73 9.69 -6.92 -5.49
C SER A 73 8.37 -6.15 -5.47
N PHE A 74 8.17 -5.35 -4.43
CA PHE A 74 7.06 -4.42 -4.36
C PHE A 74 7.53 -3.02 -4.71
N ILE A 75 6.80 -2.38 -5.61
CA ILE A 75 6.88 -0.95 -5.87
C ILE A 75 5.55 -0.31 -5.45
N ALA A 76 5.56 0.98 -5.11
CA ALA A 76 4.34 1.65 -4.69
C ALA A 76 4.19 3.02 -5.33
N THR A 77 2.94 3.42 -5.56
CA THR A 77 2.58 4.75 -6.03
C THR A 77 1.47 5.34 -5.17
N LEU A 78 1.45 6.66 -5.00
CA LEU A 78 0.32 7.41 -4.44
C LEU A 78 -0.14 8.42 -5.47
N ASP A 79 -1.38 8.27 -5.94
CA ASP A 79 -1.97 9.14 -6.97
C ASP A 79 -1.06 9.26 -8.21
N GLY A 80 -0.49 8.13 -8.64
CA GLY A 80 0.42 8.02 -9.78
C GLY A 80 1.85 8.48 -9.53
N LYS A 81 2.19 8.97 -8.32
CA LYS A 81 3.56 9.37 -7.97
C LYS A 81 4.29 8.23 -7.23
N PRO A 82 5.55 7.93 -7.56
CA PRO A 82 6.29 6.87 -6.90
C PRO A 82 6.49 7.18 -5.41
N LEU A 83 6.31 6.17 -4.57
CA LEU A 83 6.63 6.19 -3.16
C LEU A 83 7.91 5.40 -2.90
N ASN A 84 8.84 6.02 -2.17
CA ASN A 84 9.97 5.29 -1.61
C ASN A 84 9.46 4.44 -0.44
N ILE A 85 9.31 3.13 -0.69
CA ILE A 85 8.89 2.18 0.33
C ILE A 85 10.07 1.33 0.77
N GLN A 86 10.05 0.99 2.06
CA GLN A 86 10.85 -0.09 2.62
C GLN A 86 9.87 -1.20 2.97
N VAL A 87 10.13 -2.39 2.43
CA VAL A 87 9.40 -3.62 2.77
C VAL A 87 10.17 -4.31 3.89
N LEU A 88 9.51 -4.54 5.01
CA LEU A 88 10.06 -5.32 6.12
C LEU A 88 9.38 -6.70 6.10
N GLU A 89 10.16 -7.74 5.85
CA GLU A 89 9.66 -9.11 5.83
C GLU A 89 9.63 -9.67 7.26
N GLU A 90 8.43 -9.99 7.75
CA GLU A 90 8.22 -10.74 8.99
C GLU A 90 8.14 -12.23 8.62
N PHE A 91 9.27 -12.94 8.73
CA PHE A 91 9.29 -14.39 8.62
C PHE A 91 8.74 -15.01 9.89
N THR A 92 7.51 -15.52 9.82
CA THR A 92 6.96 -16.35 10.88
C THR A 92 7.66 -17.71 10.82
N LYS A 93 8.47 -18.03 11.83
CA LYS A 93 9.16 -19.32 12.00
C LYS A 93 8.19 -20.47 12.19
#